data_AF-A0A7Y3UJ74-F1
#
_entry.id   AF-A0A7Y3UJ74-F1
#
_cell.length_a   1.000
_cell.length_b   1.000
_cell.length_c   1.000
_cell.angle_alpha   90.00
_cell.angle_beta   90.00
_cell.angle_gamma   90.00
#
_symmetry.space_group_name_H-M   'P 1'
#
loop_
_entity.id
_entity.type
_entity.pdbx_description
1 polymer ?
#
loop_
_entity_poly.entity_id
_entity_poly.type
_entity_poly.pdbx_seq_one_letter_code
_entity_poly.pdbx_strand_id
1 'polypeptide(L)'
;MFTKEQFDEFKYVYEKEDARFSELINRGKIYLSIITVYIGVFTLKIQDIATLVGNEWYSKVILGATGACFIFALLACVLALGIFKYEGLCNIKTELLKFDDAGKPNAEFYEDRLADMAVAYERNSLQNDRRALLLQLSSYLIFTGLFCHIIVFYSYIWRANS
;
A
#
# COMPACT_ATOMS: atom_id res chain seq x y z
N MET A 1 -24.70 -6.37 28.66
CA MET A 1 -25.53 -5.62 27.70
C MET A 1 -24.80 -4.36 27.29
N PHE A 2 -24.36 -4.31 26.03
CA PHE A 2 -23.69 -3.13 25.47
C PHE A 2 -24.70 -2.05 25.09
N THR A 3 -24.32 -0.80 25.25
CA THR A 3 -25.15 0.35 24.89
C THR A 3 -24.96 0.74 23.43
N LYS A 4 -25.92 1.50 22.89
CA LYS A 4 -25.80 2.12 21.57
C LYS A 4 -24.58 3.03 21.46
N GLU A 5 -24.23 3.75 22.54
CA GLU A 5 -23.06 4.62 22.57
C GLU A 5 -21.75 3.84 22.39
N GLN A 6 -21.62 2.68 23.06
CA GLN A 6 -20.47 1.79 22.87
C GLN A 6 -20.40 1.24 21.44
N PHE A 7 -21.55 0.89 20.87
CA PHE A 7 -21.63 0.47 19.47
C PHE A 7 -21.19 1.58 18.49
N ASP A 8 -21.67 2.82 18.70
CA ASP A 8 -21.34 3.97 17.86
C ASP A 8 -19.84 4.32 17.94
N GLU A 9 -19.21 4.16 19.11
CA GLU A 9 -17.76 4.33 19.28
C GLU A 9 -16.95 3.28 18.52
N PHE A 10 -17.30 2.00 18.64
CA PHE A 10 -16.63 0.93 17.88
C PHE A 10 -16.85 1.05 16.37
N LYS A 11 -18.03 1.51 15.95
CA LYS A 11 -18.32 1.84 14.56
C LYS A 11 -17.40 2.93 14.03
N TYR A 12 -17.19 3.98 14.80
CA TYR A 12 -16.26 5.04 14.42
C TYR A 12 -14.83 4.52 14.23
N VAL A 13 -14.36 3.63 15.12
CA VAL A 13 -13.03 3.00 14.99
C VAL A 13 -12.94 2.13 13.73
N TYR A 14 -13.98 1.35 13.45
CA TYR A 14 -14.04 0.53 12.23
C TYR A 14 -14.03 1.38 10.96
N GLU A 15 -14.84 2.44 10.89
CA GLU A 15 -14.89 3.36 9.75
C GLU A 15 -13.54 4.04 9.49
N LYS A 16 -12.78 4.37 10.55
CA LYS A 16 -11.41 4.87 10.42
C LYS A 16 -10.47 3.86 9.76
N GLU A 17 -10.59 2.58 10.10
CA GLU A 17 -9.73 1.55 9.53
C GLU A 17 -10.06 1.29 8.06
N ASP A 18 -11.33 1.42 7.68
CA ASP A 18 -11.74 1.37 6.26
C ASP A 18 -11.25 2.59 5.47
N ALA A 19 -11.30 3.78 6.07
CA ALA A 19 -10.70 4.99 5.50
C ALA A 19 -9.19 4.82 5.32
N ARG A 20 -8.48 4.24 6.31
CA ARG A 20 -7.05 3.91 6.23
C ARG A 20 -6.77 2.94 5.08
N PHE A 21 -7.57 1.89 4.90
CA PHE A 21 -7.46 0.98 3.75
C PHE A 21 -7.53 1.73 2.41
N SER A 22 -8.53 2.62 2.28
CA SER A 22 -8.72 3.43 1.08
C SER A 22 -7.53 4.36 0.80
N GLU A 23 -6.97 4.98 1.84
CA GLU A 23 -5.78 5.80 1.73
C GLU A 23 -4.56 5.00 1.28
N LEU A 24 -4.33 3.82 1.87
CA LEU A 24 -3.23 2.92 1.50
C LEU A 24 -3.34 2.48 0.02
N ILE A 25 -4.54 2.15 -0.45
CA ILE A 25 -4.77 1.86 -1.88
C ILE A 25 -4.40 3.06 -2.75
N ASN A 26 -4.83 4.26 -2.36
CA ASN A 26 -4.55 5.46 -3.14
C ASN A 26 -3.04 5.76 -3.22
N ARG A 27 -2.33 5.65 -2.09
CA ARG A 27 -0.86 5.76 -2.04
C ARG A 27 -0.19 4.71 -2.92
N GLY A 28 -0.65 3.46 -2.88
CA GLY A 28 -0.15 2.39 -3.74
C GLY A 28 -0.32 2.70 -5.23
N LYS A 29 -1.46 3.26 -5.65
CA LYS A 29 -1.68 3.69 -7.04
C LYS A 29 -0.68 4.78 -7.47
N ILE A 30 -0.39 5.74 -6.59
CA ILE A 30 0.60 6.78 -6.84
C ILE A 30 2.00 6.17 -7.03
N TYR A 31 2.41 5.26 -6.14
CA TYR A 31 3.71 4.60 -6.25
C TYR A 31 3.82 3.77 -7.53
N LEU A 32 2.78 3.00 -7.87
CA LEU A 32 2.73 2.25 -9.12
C LEU A 32 2.87 3.17 -10.34
N SER A 33 2.21 4.33 -10.32
CA SER A 33 2.29 5.32 -11.40
C SER A 33 3.72 5.87 -11.54
N ILE A 34 4.37 6.24 -10.43
CA ILE A 34 5.76 6.72 -10.43
C ILE A 34 6.70 5.65 -11.00
N ILE A 35 6.57 4.40 -10.53
CA ILE A 35 7.41 3.28 -10.99
C ILE A 35 7.17 3.04 -12.49
N THR A 36 5.93 3.06 -12.95
CA THR A 36 5.59 2.82 -14.36
C THR A 36 6.13 3.91 -15.27
N VAL A 37 5.99 5.18 -14.89
CA VAL A 37 6.59 6.31 -15.63
C VAL A 37 8.10 6.16 -15.67
N TYR A 38 8.72 5.84 -14.53
CA TYR A 38 10.17 5.67 -14.47
C TYR A 38 10.66 4.55 -15.38
N ILE A 39 10.04 3.36 -15.30
CA ILE A 39 10.36 2.23 -16.17
C ILE A 39 10.15 2.60 -17.64
N GLY A 40 9.03 3.27 -17.98
CA GLY A 40 8.74 3.72 -19.34
C GLY A 40 9.82 4.65 -19.89
N VAL A 41 10.20 5.68 -19.12
CA VAL A 41 11.29 6.60 -19.48
C VAL A 41 12.60 5.83 -19.65
N PHE A 42 12.93 4.93 -18.72
CA PHE A 42 14.15 4.14 -18.76
C PHE A 42 14.22 3.24 -20.01
N THR A 43 13.12 2.56 -20.34
CA THR A 43 13.04 1.71 -21.53
C THR A 43 13.17 2.52 -22.81
N LEU A 44 12.53 3.69 -22.90
CA LEU A 44 12.63 4.57 -24.07
C LEU A 44 14.01 5.20 -24.22
N LYS A 45 14.71 5.44 -23.11
CA LYS A 45 16.02 6.10 -23.06
C LYS A 45 17.18 5.14 -22.88
N ILE A 46 17.00 3.85 -23.15
CA ILE A 46 18.02 2.84 -22.87
C ILE A 46 19.35 3.10 -23.60
N GLN A 47 19.31 3.64 -24.82
CA GLN A 47 20.52 4.02 -25.57
C GLN A 47 21.23 5.22 -24.95
N ASP A 48 20.48 6.27 -24.59
CA ASP A 48 21.00 7.46 -23.90
C ASP A 48 21.57 7.10 -22.52
N ILE A 49 20.96 6.12 -21.84
CA ILE A 49 21.46 5.60 -20.56
C ILE A 49 22.75 4.79 -20.76
N ALA A 50 22.83 3.99 -21.83
CA ALA A 50 24.04 3.23 -22.14
C ALA A 50 25.23 4.16 -22.43
N THR A 51 25.00 5.27 -23.14
CA THR A 51 26.04 6.30 -23.36
C THR A 51 26.40 7.05 -22.07
N LEU A 52 25.42 7.35 -21.21
CA LEU A 52 25.64 7.99 -19.91
C LEU A 52 26.50 7.16 -18.94
N VAL A 53 26.31 5.83 -18.94
CA VAL A 53 27.08 4.92 -18.10
C VAL A 53 28.53 4.78 -18.59
N GLY A 54 28.73 4.81 -19.91
CA GLY A 54 30.03 4.59 -20.51
C GLY A 54 30.61 3.21 -20.17
N ASN A 55 31.94 3.10 -20.17
CA ASN A 55 32.63 1.82 -19.92
C ASN A 55 32.98 1.56 -18.45
N GLU A 56 32.75 2.54 -17.57
CA GLU A 56 33.11 2.44 -16.16
C GLU A 56 32.28 1.39 -15.42
N TRP A 57 32.98 0.54 -14.66
CA TRP A 57 32.33 -0.55 -13.93
C TRP A 57 31.44 -0.03 -12.80
N TYR A 58 31.84 1.04 -12.10
CA TYR A 58 31.07 1.59 -10.97
C TYR A 58 29.73 2.18 -11.42
N SER A 59 29.68 2.88 -12.56
CA SER A 59 28.44 3.42 -13.11
C SER A 59 27.46 2.29 -13.49
N LYS A 60 27.97 1.17 -14.03
CA LYS A 60 27.16 -0.02 -14.32
C LYS A 60 26.58 -0.64 -13.06
N VAL A 61 27.37 -0.73 -12.00
CA VAL A 61 26.93 -1.28 -10.70
C VAL A 61 25.85 -0.39 -10.07
N ILE A 62 26.06 0.93 -10.01
CA ILE A 62 25.09 1.85 -9.40
C ILE A 62 23.79 1.87 -10.22
N LEU A 63 23.88 1.85 -11.56
CA LEU A 63 22.69 1.76 -12.41
C LEU A 63 21.95 0.43 -12.23
N GLY A 64 22.68 -0.68 -12.11
CA GLY A 64 22.11 -1.99 -11.78
C GLY A 64 21.39 -1.97 -10.43
N ALA A 65 21.97 -1.31 -9.42
CA ALA A 65 21.34 -1.12 -8.12
C ALA A 65 20.07 -0.26 -8.22
N THR A 66 20.08 0.80 -9.03
CA THR A 66 18.88 1.59 -9.35
C THR A 66 17.79 0.70 -9.94
N GLY A 67 18.10 -0.10 -10.97
CA GLY A 67 17.16 -1.02 -11.59
C GLY A 67 16.59 -2.03 -10.60
N ALA A 68 17.45 -2.63 -9.77
CA ALA A 68 17.04 -3.54 -8.70
C ALA A 68 16.08 -2.86 -7.71
N CYS A 69 16.38 -1.63 -7.28
CA CYS A 69 15.50 -0.87 -6.39
C CYS A 69 14.10 -0.68 -6.98
N PHE A 70 14.00 -0.30 -8.27
CA PHE A 70 12.70 -0.12 -8.92
C PHE A 70 11.94 -1.44 -9.13
N ILE A 71 12.65 -2.55 -9.41
CA ILE A 71 12.03 -3.87 -9.51
C ILE A 71 11.49 -4.32 -8.15
N PHE A 72 12.28 -4.22 -7.09
CA PHE A 72 11.83 -4.59 -5.74
C PHE A 72 10.74 -3.65 -5.23
N ALA A 73 10.78 -2.36 -5.57
CA ALA A 73 9.71 -1.42 -5.28
C ALA A 73 8.41 -1.83 -5.98
N LEU A 74 8.49 -2.22 -7.26
CA LEU A 74 7.34 -2.70 -8.02
C LEU A 74 6.74 -3.95 -7.38
N LEU A 75 7.58 -4.93 -7.02
CA LEU A 75 7.14 -6.15 -6.36
C LEU A 75 6.45 -5.84 -5.02
N ALA A 76 7.05 -4.99 -4.18
CA ALA A 76 6.46 -4.58 -2.91
C ALA A 76 5.11 -3.86 -3.13
N CYS A 77 5.01 -2.99 -4.13
CA CYS A 77 3.78 -2.28 -4.48
C CYS A 77 2.69 -3.23 -5.00
N VAL A 78 3.03 -4.18 -5.88
CA VAL A 78 2.09 -5.20 -6.39
C VAL A 78 1.60 -6.10 -5.26
N LEU A 79 2.49 -6.55 -4.38
CA LEU A 79 2.13 -7.34 -3.20
C LEU A 79 1.23 -6.53 -2.25
N ALA A 80 1.51 -5.24 -2.07
CA ALA A 80 0.67 -4.36 -1.28
C ALA A 80 -0.73 -4.19 -1.90
N LEU A 81 -0.83 -4.04 -3.22
CA LEU A 81 -2.10 -3.84 -3.94
C LEU A 81 -2.87 -5.14 -4.22
N GLY A 82 -2.31 -6.30 -3.88
CA GLY A 82 -2.95 -7.59 -4.05
C GLY A 82 -4.33 -7.68 -3.39
N ILE A 83 -5.16 -8.59 -3.90
CA ILE A 83 -6.49 -8.87 -3.34
C ILE A 83 -6.30 -9.66 -2.05
N PHE A 84 -6.38 -8.98 -0.91
CA PHE A 84 -6.47 -9.62 0.40
C PHE A 84 -7.93 -9.98 0.69
N LYS A 85 -8.14 -11.10 1.41
CA LYS A 85 -9.47 -11.45 1.92
C LYS A 85 -9.89 -10.38 2.93
N TYR A 86 -10.82 -9.53 2.54
CA TYR A 86 -11.46 -8.57 3.45
C TYR A 86 -12.62 -9.28 4.15
N GLU A 87 -12.67 -9.19 5.48
CA GLU A 87 -13.78 -9.75 6.23
C GLU A 87 -14.90 -8.71 6.28
N GLY A 88 -16.09 -9.09 5.81
CA GLY A 88 -17.27 -8.24 5.94
C GLY A 88 -17.74 -8.19 7.40
N LEU A 89 -18.28 -7.04 7.81
CA LEU A 89 -18.81 -6.80 9.16
C LEU A 89 -19.78 -7.87 9.64
N CYS A 90 -20.66 -8.37 8.76
CA CYS A 90 -21.63 -9.40 9.09
C CYS A 90 -22.33 -9.95 7.86
N ASN A 91 -23.06 -11.05 8.05
CA ASN A 91 -24.01 -11.54 7.06
C ASN A 91 -25.38 -10.89 7.26
N ILE A 92 -25.65 -9.85 6.46
CA ILE A 92 -26.90 -9.07 6.52
C ILE A 92 -28.16 -9.95 6.45
N LYS A 93 -28.12 -11.07 5.72
CA LYS A 93 -29.28 -11.97 5.60
C LYS A 93 -29.64 -12.65 6.92
N THR A 94 -28.64 -12.95 7.75
CA THR A 94 -28.84 -13.57 9.06
C THR A 94 -29.21 -12.54 10.11
N GLU A 95 -28.68 -11.32 10.00
CA GLU A 95 -28.93 -10.25 10.98
C GLU A 95 -30.33 -9.63 10.88
N LEU A 96 -30.93 -9.58 9.68
CA LEU A 96 -32.31 -9.15 9.50
C LEU A 96 -33.32 -10.01 10.28
N LEU A 97 -32.97 -11.25 10.60
CA LEU A 97 -33.83 -12.18 11.35
C LEU A 97 -33.80 -11.94 12.88
N LYS A 98 -32.89 -11.09 13.38
CA LYS A 98 -32.74 -10.79 14.82
C LYS A 98 -33.51 -9.54 15.27
N PHE A 99 -34.23 -8.89 14.36
CA PHE A 99 -35.13 -7.78 14.67
C PHE A 99 -36.54 -8.31 14.93
N ASP A 100 -37.22 -7.75 15.92
CA ASP A 100 -38.64 -8.05 16.15
C ASP A 100 -39.54 -7.40 15.07
N ASP A 101 -40.83 -7.75 15.05
CA ASP A 101 -41.81 -7.19 14.10
C ASP A 101 -41.98 -5.66 14.22
N ALA A 102 -41.49 -5.06 15.32
CA ALA A 102 -41.46 -3.61 15.56
C ALA A 102 -40.12 -2.96 15.16
N GLY A 103 -39.19 -3.72 14.58
CA GLY A 103 -37.88 -3.24 14.14
C GLY A 103 -36.91 -2.95 15.29
N LYS A 104 -37.16 -3.47 16.49
CA LYS A 104 -36.24 -3.31 17.63
C LYS A 104 -35.22 -4.45 17.65
N PRO A 105 -33.96 -4.14 17.91
CA PRO A 105 -32.93 -5.16 18.11
C PRO A 105 -33.22 -5.95 19.40
N ASN A 106 -32.97 -7.26 19.36
CA ASN A 106 -33.02 -8.11 20.54
C ASN A 106 -31.94 -7.71 21.58
N ALA A 107 -32.07 -8.20 22.82
CA ALA A 107 -31.20 -7.79 23.93
C ALA A 107 -29.70 -8.07 23.69
N GLU A 108 -29.38 -9.05 22.84
CA GLU A 108 -28.03 -9.51 22.53
C GLU A 108 -27.47 -8.89 21.23
N PHE A 109 -28.28 -8.15 20.47
CA PHE A 109 -27.92 -7.62 19.16
C PHE A 109 -26.60 -6.85 19.18
N TYR A 110 -26.47 -5.87 20.08
CA TYR A 110 -25.28 -5.02 20.17
C TYR A 110 -24.05 -5.80 20.62
N GLU A 111 -24.22 -6.84 21.44
CA GLU A 111 -23.14 -7.69 21.92
C GLU A 111 -22.58 -8.55 20.77
N ASP A 112 -23.47 -9.19 20.01
CA ASP A 112 -23.13 -9.92 18.79
C ASP A 112 -22.46 -9.01 17.75
N ARG A 113 -22.99 -7.80 17.55
CA ARG A 113 -22.41 -6.86 16.56
C ARG A 113 -21.03 -6.39 16.98
N LEU A 114 -20.83 -6.07 18.25
CA LEU A 114 -19.52 -5.65 18.75
C LEU A 114 -18.49 -6.78 18.62
N ALA A 115 -18.88 -8.03 18.88
CA ALA A 115 -18.01 -9.19 18.67
C ALA A 115 -17.60 -9.35 17.20
N ASP A 116 -18.56 -9.29 16.27
CA ASP A 116 -18.30 -9.35 14.84
C ASP A 116 -17.39 -8.20 14.36
N MET A 117 -17.65 -6.97 14.83
CA MET A 117 -16.84 -5.79 14.52
C MET A 117 -15.42 -5.90 15.04
N ALA A 118 -15.23 -6.43 16.26
CA ALA A 118 -13.91 -6.64 16.83
C ALA A 118 -13.09 -7.64 16.00
N VAL A 119 -13.70 -8.77 15.61
CA VAL A 119 -13.03 -9.78 14.78
C VAL A 119 -12.70 -9.23 13.38
N ALA A 120 -13.65 -8.53 12.75
CA ALA A 120 -13.43 -7.91 11.44
C ALA A 120 -12.34 -6.84 11.50
N TYR A 121 -12.36 -5.99 12.53
CA TYR A 121 -11.34 -4.96 12.75
C TYR A 121 -9.95 -5.58 12.93
N GLU A 122 -9.79 -6.57 13.80
CA GLU A 122 -8.49 -7.22 14.04
C GLU A 122 -7.91 -7.82 12.76
N ARG A 123 -8.74 -8.56 12.00
CA ARG A 123 -8.30 -9.18 10.74
C ARG A 123 -7.97 -8.16 9.67
N ASN A 124 -8.80 -7.13 9.48
CA ASN A 124 -8.59 -6.10 8.47
C ASN A 124 -7.39 -5.20 8.83
N SER A 125 -7.22 -4.87 10.11
CA SER A 125 -6.10 -4.08 10.62
C SER A 125 -4.75 -4.77 10.37
N LEU A 126 -4.66 -6.08 10.64
CA LEU A 126 -3.46 -6.87 10.34
C LEU A 126 -3.10 -6.85 8.84
N GLN A 127 -4.09 -6.85 7.94
CA GLN A 127 -3.85 -6.74 6.51
C GLN A 127 -3.40 -5.33 6.12
N ASN A 128 -4.00 -4.30 6.71
CA ASN A 128 -3.62 -2.91 6.49
C ASN A 128 -2.19 -2.62 6.99
N ASP A 129 -1.78 -3.20 8.11
CA ASP A 129 -0.41 -3.10 8.62
C ASP A 129 0.60 -3.73 7.67
N ARG A 130 0.30 -4.94 7.17
CA ARG A 130 1.14 -5.60 6.15
C ARG A 130 1.25 -4.76 4.89
N ARG A 131 0.13 -4.21 4.42
CA ARG A 131 0.09 -3.32 3.25
C ARG A 131 0.90 -2.06 3.49
N ALA A 132 0.78 -1.45 4.67
CA ALA A 132 1.53 -0.26 5.04
C ALA A 132 3.05 -0.52 5.05
N LEU A 133 3.49 -1.65 5.62
CA LEU A 133 4.91 -2.05 5.61
C LEU A 133 5.45 -2.25 4.19
N LEU A 134 4.69 -2.92 3.32
CA LEU A 134 5.08 -3.13 1.92
C LEU A 134 5.14 -1.81 1.14
N LEU A 135 4.18 -0.90 1.33
CA LEU A 135 4.20 0.42 0.71
C LEU A 135 5.34 1.28 1.25
N GLN A 136 5.65 1.21 2.54
CA GLN A 136 6.79 1.90 3.12
C GLN A 136 8.11 1.38 2.54
N LEU A 137 8.27 0.07 2.42
CA LEU A 137 9.41 -0.54 1.74
C LEU A 137 9.52 -0.06 0.29
N SER A 138 8.40 -0.08 -0.45
CA SER A 138 8.34 0.45 -1.82
C SER A 138 8.78 1.91 -1.88
N SER A 139 8.33 2.75 -0.95
CA SER A 139 8.71 4.17 -0.88
C SER A 139 10.21 4.34 -0.67
N TYR A 140 10.81 3.60 0.26
CA TYR A 140 12.26 3.65 0.49
C TYR A 140 13.04 3.21 -0.74
N LEU A 141 12.63 2.12 -1.39
CA LEU A 141 13.29 1.63 -2.59
C LEU A 141 13.18 2.62 -3.77
N ILE A 142 12.02 3.25 -3.98
CA ILE A 142 11.88 4.32 -4.99
C ILE A 142 12.87 5.45 -4.70
N PHE A 143 12.90 5.92 -3.45
CA PHE A 143 13.76 7.03 -3.07
C PHE A 143 15.25 6.69 -3.24
N THR A 144 15.68 5.53 -2.75
CA THR A 144 17.06 5.04 -2.92
C THR A 144 17.42 4.87 -4.39
N GLY A 145 16.53 4.30 -5.20
CA GLY A 145 16.73 4.12 -6.64
C GLY A 145 16.93 5.45 -7.37
N LEU A 146 16.09 6.45 -7.07
CA LEU A 146 16.22 7.81 -7.61
C LEU A 146 17.53 8.47 -7.17
N PHE A 147 17.89 8.35 -5.90
CA PHE A 147 19.14 8.90 -5.37
C PHE A 147 20.37 8.30 -6.06
N CYS A 148 20.41 6.97 -6.23
CA CYS A 148 21.45 6.28 -6.99
C CYS A 148 21.52 6.78 -8.45
N HIS A 149 20.36 6.99 -9.10
CA HIS A 149 20.33 7.49 -10.48
C HIS A 149 20.91 8.91 -10.58
N ILE A 150 20.59 9.79 -9.62
CA ILE A 150 21.12 11.16 -9.55
C ILE A 150 22.65 11.13 -9.41
N ILE A 151 23.19 10.22 -8.60
CA ILE A 151 24.65 10.06 -8.46
C ILE A 151 25.29 9.68 -9.80
N VAL A 152 24.70 8.74 -10.54
CA VAL A 152 25.22 8.36 -11.87
C VAL A 152 25.18 9.55 -12.81
N PHE A 153 24.07 10.29 -12.85
CA PHE A 153 23.91 11.46 -13.69
C PHE A 153 24.92 12.57 -13.35
N TYR A 154 25.11 12.87 -12.07
CA TYR A 154 26.10 13.87 -11.62
C TYR A 154 27.53 13.44 -11.93
N SER A 155 27.86 12.16 -11.73
CA SER A 155 29.18 11.62 -12.07
C SER A 155 29.48 11.72 -13.57
N TYR A 156 28.45 11.63 -14.42
CA TYR A 156 28.57 11.83 -15.86
C TYR A 156 28.83 13.29 -16.21
N ILE A 157 28.03 14.23 -15.68
CA ILE A 157 28.21 15.68 -15.92
C ILE A 157 29.59 16.15 -15.46
N TRP A 158 30.02 15.73 -14.28
CA TRP A 158 31.33 16.11 -13.75
C TRP A 158 32.46 15.70 -14.71
N ARG A 159 32.40 14.48 -15.25
CA ARG A 159 33.35 13.97 -16.24
C ARG A 159 33.29 14.69 -17.58
N ALA A 160 32.10 15.09 -18.02
CA ALA A 160 31.94 15.82 -19.28
C ALA A 160 32.55 17.23 -19.23
N ASN A 161 32.72 17.79 -18.03
CA ASN A 161 33.26 19.14 -17.81
C ASN A 161 34.72 19.15 -17.30
N SER A 162 35.35 17.99 -17.08
CA SER A 162 36.74 17.84 -16.63
C SER A 162 37.67 17.44 -17.77
#